data_AF-A0A813LC88-F1
#
_entry.id   AF-A0A813LC88-F1
#
_cell.length_a   1.000
_cell.length_b   1.000
_cell.length_c   1.000
_cell.angle_alpha   90.00
_cell.angle_beta   90.00
_cell.angle_gamma   90.00
#
_symmetry.space_group_name_H-M   'P 1'
#
loop_
_entity.id
_entity.type
_entity.pdbx_description
1 polymer ?
#
loop_
_entity_poly.entity_id
_entity_poly.type
_entity_poly.pdbx_seq_one_letter_code
_entity_poly.pdbx_strand_id
1 'polypeptide(L)'
;MALNYVAGAVADDACRTVGNAIGKPLDGLTSNRTPGHSEINWVEFNYPPLIRLIHFRLHELPSSLTGIIRCFNISFLLTVFTCFISFVNTLIIVTSMGEPIRWLLQSAIHLIVLPVVALGVFYSGYRGLAEPDSSLAWRFKVGQPILAFAYLLLGTVPWGSVNGLAKLGSTNGSVYWLVVIILESTLWLGNCGLAVLNSVASVRFDSYGGSMASPGNRF
;
A
#
# COMPACT_ATOMS: atom_id res chain seq x y z
N MET A 1 -26.03 -35.33 12.79
CA MET A 1 -26.64 -34.88 11.51
C MET A 1 -27.19 -33.45 11.57
N ALA A 2 -27.65 -32.93 12.71
CA ALA A 2 -28.21 -31.58 12.83
C ALA A 2 -27.19 -30.41 12.79
N LEU A 3 -25.90 -30.64 13.10
CA LEU A 3 -24.87 -29.59 13.14
C LEU A 3 -24.44 -29.07 11.75
N ASN A 4 -24.60 -29.86 10.69
CA ASN A 4 -24.20 -29.44 9.34
C ASN A 4 -25.21 -28.48 8.67
N TYR A 5 -26.45 -28.42 9.16
CA TYR A 5 -27.48 -27.53 8.61
C TYR A 5 -27.35 -26.08 9.08
N VAL A 6 -26.80 -25.85 10.29
CA VAL A 6 -26.67 -24.50 10.86
C VAL A 6 -25.52 -23.73 10.21
N ALA A 7 -24.42 -24.40 9.83
CA ALA A 7 -23.28 -23.75 9.19
C ALA A 7 -23.58 -23.20 7.78
N GLY A 8 -24.45 -23.88 7.02
CA GLY A 8 -24.86 -23.41 5.68
C GLY A 8 -25.73 -22.16 5.71
N ALA A 9 -26.67 -22.08 6.67
CA ALA A 9 -27.60 -20.95 6.77
C ALA A 9 -26.90 -19.63 7.15
N VAL A 10 -25.85 -19.69 7.99
CA VAL A 10 -25.08 -18.49 8.39
C VAL A 10 -24.17 -17.99 7.27
N ALA A 11 -23.62 -18.88 6.44
CA ALA A 11 -22.79 -18.50 5.29
C ALA A 11 -23.61 -17.81 4.19
N ASP A 12 -24.81 -18.31 3.89
CA ASP A 12 -25.70 -17.71 2.88
C ASP A 12 -26.23 -16.33 3.29
N ASP A 13 -26.50 -16.12 4.59
CA ASP A 13 -26.99 -14.84 5.11
C ASP A 13 -25.90 -13.76 5.13
N ALA A 14 -24.65 -14.15 5.44
CA ALA A 14 -23.49 -13.27 5.36
C ALA A 14 -23.19 -12.83 3.92
N CYS A 15 -23.24 -13.75 2.95
CA CYS A 15 -23.04 -13.41 1.53
C CYS A 15 -24.15 -12.51 0.96
N ARG A 16 -25.41 -12.72 1.37
CA ARG A 16 -26.53 -11.87 0.96
C ARG A 16 -26.48 -10.46 1.55
N THR A 17 -26.02 -10.33 2.79
CA THR A 17 -25.91 -9.02 3.45
C THR A 17 -24.82 -8.15 2.82
N VAL A 18 -23.68 -8.76 2.44
CA VAL A 18 -22.60 -8.05 1.73
C VAL A 18 -23.04 -7.61 0.32
N GLY A 19 -23.80 -8.44 -0.40
CA GLY A 19 -24.32 -8.08 -1.72
C GLY A 19 -25.34 -6.93 -1.69
N ASN A 20 -26.19 -6.87 -0.66
CA ASN A 20 -27.24 -5.86 -0.55
C ASN A 20 -26.76 -4.51 0.00
N ALA A 21 -25.63 -4.46 0.71
CA ALA A 21 -25.06 -3.22 1.23
C ALA A 21 -24.19 -2.46 0.21
N ILE A 22 -23.73 -3.12 -0.86
CA ILE A 22 -22.72 -2.58 -1.77
C ILE A 22 -23.28 -1.83 -3.00
N GLY A 23 -24.59 -1.84 -3.26
CA GLY A 23 -25.04 -1.20 -4.51
C GLY A 23 -26.53 -1.08 -4.75
N LYS A 24 -27.33 -0.62 -3.78
CA LYS A 24 -28.64 -0.06 -4.16
C LYS A 24 -28.42 1.34 -4.73
N PRO A 25 -28.58 1.56 -6.05
CA PRO A 25 -28.56 2.91 -6.60
C PRO A 25 -29.69 3.70 -5.94
N LEU A 26 -29.35 4.86 -5.38
CA LEU A 26 -30.31 5.84 -4.90
C LEU A 26 -30.93 6.54 -6.12
N ASP A 27 -31.69 5.77 -6.90
CA ASP A 27 -32.52 6.27 -8.00
C ASP A 27 -33.59 7.19 -7.41
N GLY A 28 -33.33 8.49 -7.35
CA GLY A 28 -34.32 9.47 -6.90
C GLY A 28 -33.77 10.73 -6.23
N LEU A 29 -32.48 10.78 -5.90
CA LEU A 29 -31.85 12.02 -5.42
C LEU A 29 -31.10 12.68 -6.58
N THR A 30 -31.86 13.32 -7.48
CA THR A 30 -31.36 14.24 -8.50
C THR A 30 -30.70 15.44 -7.82
N SER A 31 -29.45 15.24 -7.40
CA SER A 31 -28.54 16.26 -6.94
C SER A 31 -28.23 17.17 -8.12
N ASN A 32 -28.55 18.46 -8.00
CA ASN A 32 -28.07 19.55 -8.86
C ASN A 32 -26.55 19.74 -8.69
N ARG A 33 -25.76 18.67 -8.80
CA ARG A 33 -24.30 18.73 -8.79
C ARG A 33 -23.84 19.27 -10.12
N THR A 34 -23.01 20.31 -10.04
CA THR A 34 -22.34 20.95 -11.17
C THR A 34 -21.69 19.88 -12.07
N PRO A 35 -22.00 19.86 -13.38
CA PRO A 35 -21.46 18.88 -14.31
C PRO A 35 -19.96 19.12 -14.49
N GLY A 36 -19.14 18.33 -13.80
CA GLY A 36 -17.68 18.47 -13.86
C GLY A 36 -16.90 17.39 -13.10
N HIS A 37 -17.53 16.67 -12.18
CA HIS A 37 -16.92 15.48 -11.56
C HIS A 37 -17.77 14.26 -11.87
N SER A 38 -17.26 13.41 -12.76
CA SER A 38 -17.75 12.05 -12.94
C SER A 38 -17.67 11.34 -11.59
N GLU A 39 -18.78 10.77 -11.16
CA GLU A 39 -18.83 9.92 -9.96
C GLU A 39 -17.83 8.76 -10.11
N ILE A 40 -16.99 8.55 -9.09
CA ILE A 40 -15.95 7.52 -9.11
C ILE A 40 -16.64 6.15 -9.01
N ASN A 41 -16.38 5.27 -9.97
CA ASN A 41 -16.97 3.93 -9.97
C ASN A 41 -16.13 2.95 -9.15
N TRP A 42 -16.34 2.92 -7.83
CA TRP A 42 -15.62 2.05 -6.90
C TRP A 42 -15.79 0.54 -7.12
N VAL A 43 -16.79 0.14 -7.92
CA VAL A 43 -17.07 -1.28 -8.21
C VAL A 43 -16.17 -1.80 -9.35
N GLU A 44 -15.56 -0.91 -10.13
CA GLU A 44 -14.67 -1.30 -11.21
C GLU A 44 -13.26 -1.63 -10.69
N PHE A 45 -13.02 -2.88 -10.33
CA PHE A 45 -11.70 -3.35 -9.94
C PHE A 45 -10.78 -3.52 -11.15
N ASN A 46 -9.70 -2.74 -11.20
CA ASN A 46 -8.80 -2.69 -12.36
C ASN A 46 -7.30 -2.73 -11.98
N TYR A 47 -6.96 -2.75 -10.69
CA TYR A 47 -5.58 -2.63 -10.23
C TYR A 47 -5.26 -3.55 -9.03
N PRO A 48 -4.04 -4.10 -8.89
CA PRO A 48 -2.98 -4.17 -9.92
C PRO A 48 -3.41 -4.93 -11.18
N PRO A 49 -2.82 -4.70 -12.37
CA PRO A 49 -3.35 -5.16 -13.66
C PRO A 49 -3.65 -6.66 -13.78
N LEU A 50 -2.91 -7.50 -13.06
CA LEU A 50 -3.05 -8.96 -13.10
C LEU A 50 -4.13 -9.50 -12.16
N ILE A 51 -4.30 -8.88 -10.99
CA ILE A 51 -5.14 -9.39 -9.90
C ILE A 51 -6.41 -8.57 -9.70
N ARG A 52 -6.44 -7.33 -10.19
CA ARG A 52 -7.60 -6.42 -10.18
C ARG A 52 -8.34 -6.43 -8.84
N LEU A 53 -7.64 -6.07 -7.77
CA LEU A 53 -8.16 -6.09 -6.40
C LEU A 53 -8.85 -4.79 -5.97
N ILE A 54 -8.43 -3.66 -6.54
CA ILE A 54 -8.94 -2.33 -6.19
C ILE A 54 -9.27 -1.54 -7.46
N HIS A 55 -10.16 -0.57 -7.31
CA HIS A 55 -10.35 0.49 -8.30
C HIS A 55 -9.21 1.50 -8.19
N PHE A 56 -8.59 1.85 -9.30
CA PHE A 56 -7.59 2.91 -9.39
C PHE A 56 -7.61 3.58 -10.76
N ARG A 57 -8.09 4.83 -10.79
CA ARG A 57 -8.06 5.68 -11.99
C ARG A 57 -7.71 7.11 -11.63
N LEU A 58 -6.61 7.60 -12.19
CA LEU A 58 -6.11 8.95 -11.89
C LEU A 58 -6.91 10.07 -12.56
N HIS A 59 -7.55 9.81 -13.70
CA HIS A 59 -8.31 10.81 -14.44
C HIS A 59 -9.67 11.12 -13.81
N GLU A 60 -10.14 10.27 -12.89
CA GLU A 60 -11.37 10.48 -12.14
C GLU A 60 -11.14 11.38 -10.91
N LEU A 61 -9.87 11.69 -10.59
CA LEU A 61 -9.51 12.57 -9.48
C LEU A 61 -9.35 14.03 -9.92
N PRO A 62 -9.60 14.99 -9.00
CA PRO A 62 -9.17 16.38 -9.17
C PRO A 62 -7.68 16.49 -9.50
N SER A 63 -7.31 17.38 -10.41
CA SER A 63 -5.92 17.57 -10.86
C SER A 63 -4.94 17.85 -9.70
N SER A 64 -5.39 18.55 -8.66
CA SER A 64 -4.64 18.82 -7.42
C SER A 64 -4.22 17.57 -6.66
N LEU A 65 -4.99 16.48 -6.75
CA LEU A 65 -4.73 15.21 -6.08
C LEU A 65 -3.86 14.26 -6.90
N THR A 66 -3.94 14.35 -8.23
CA THR A 66 -3.27 13.37 -9.12
C THR A 66 -1.79 13.22 -8.85
N GLY A 67 -1.07 14.31 -8.55
CA GLY A 67 0.36 14.29 -8.25
C GLY A 67 0.67 13.51 -6.95
N ILE A 68 -0.09 13.77 -5.89
CA ILE A 68 0.07 13.10 -4.59
C ILE A 68 -0.19 11.60 -4.74
N ILE A 69 -1.30 11.24 -5.41
CA ILE A 69 -1.69 9.84 -5.61
C ILE A 69 -0.69 9.10 -6.52
N ARG A 70 -0.11 9.77 -7.53
CA ARG A 70 1.00 9.19 -8.31
C ARG A 70 2.19 8.87 -7.42
N CYS A 71 2.57 9.74 -6.50
CA CYS A 71 3.65 9.46 -5.55
C CYS A 71 3.33 8.27 -4.63
N PHE A 72 2.07 8.10 -4.21
CA PHE A 72 1.67 6.93 -3.43
C PHE A 72 1.82 5.64 -4.26
N ASN A 73 1.37 5.68 -5.51
CA ASN A 73 1.48 4.53 -6.41
C ASN A 73 2.94 4.20 -6.75
N ILE A 74 3.79 5.20 -6.99
CA ILE A 74 5.22 5.00 -7.24
C ILE A 74 5.88 4.32 -6.04
N SER A 75 5.56 4.74 -4.82
CA SER A 75 6.07 4.08 -3.60
C SER A 75 5.60 2.62 -3.49
N PHE A 76 4.34 2.33 -3.80
CA PHE A 76 3.84 0.95 -3.87
C PHE A 76 4.59 0.11 -4.91
N LEU A 77 4.71 0.60 -6.15
CA LEU A 77 5.42 -0.09 -7.24
C LEU A 77 6.90 -0.31 -6.91
N LEU A 78 7.55 0.68 -6.31
CA LEU A 78 8.94 0.57 -5.84
C LEU A 78 9.06 -0.52 -4.76
N THR A 79 8.07 -0.65 -3.88
CA THR A 79 8.04 -1.72 -2.86
C THR A 79 7.97 -3.10 -3.52
N VAL A 80 7.06 -3.29 -4.48
CA VAL A 80 6.91 -4.54 -5.25
C VAL A 80 8.22 -4.90 -5.95
N PHE A 81 8.78 -3.92 -6.67
CA PHE A 81 10.01 -4.09 -7.44
C PHE A 81 11.22 -4.42 -6.55
N THR A 82 11.36 -3.71 -5.42
CA THR A 82 12.47 -3.95 -4.48
C THR A 82 12.35 -5.34 -3.84
N CYS A 83 11.15 -5.76 -3.44
CA CYS A 83 10.95 -7.11 -2.91
C CYS A 83 11.30 -8.19 -3.94
N PHE A 84 10.96 -7.98 -5.21
CA PHE A 84 11.32 -8.90 -6.29
C PHE A 84 12.83 -8.98 -6.49
N ILE A 85 13.53 -7.84 -6.52
CA ILE A 85 15.00 -7.80 -6.58
C ILE A 85 15.62 -8.52 -5.37
N SER A 86 15.16 -8.22 -4.15
CA SER A 86 15.65 -8.87 -2.93
C SER A 86 15.46 -10.38 -2.98
N PHE A 87 14.33 -10.87 -3.51
CA PHE A 87 14.08 -12.31 -3.68
C PHE A 87 15.06 -12.94 -4.67
N VAL A 88 15.26 -12.34 -5.85
CA VAL A 88 16.21 -12.83 -6.86
C VAL A 88 17.65 -12.83 -6.33
N ASN A 89 18.06 -11.75 -5.64
CA ASN A 89 19.37 -11.68 -5.01
C ASN A 89 19.55 -12.79 -3.96
N THR A 90 18.52 -13.05 -3.15
CA THR A 90 18.55 -14.11 -2.15
C THR A 90 18.65 -15.49 -2.79
N LEU A 91 17.95 -15.72 -3.91
CA LEU A 91 18.05 -16.95 -4.68
C LEU A 91 19.48 -17.18 -5.19
N ILE A 92 20.12 -16.13 -5.72
CA ILE A 92 21.53 -16.18 -6.16
C ILE A 92 22.43 -16.49 -4.97
N ILE A 93 22.30 -15.77 -3.85
CA ILE A 93 23.07 -16.00 -2.62
C ILE A 93 22.99 -17.47 -2.17
N VAL A 94 21.78 -18.01 -2.06
CA VAL A 94 21.55 -19.39 -1.59
C VAL A 94 22.12 -20.42 -2.57
N THR A 95 21.95 -20.20 -3.88
CA THR A 95 22.41 -21.16 -4.90
C THR A 95 23.92 -21.09 -5.19
N SER A 96 24.53 -19.90 -5.10
CA SER A 96 25.95 -19.72 -5.43
C SER A 96 26.88 -19.78 -4.23
N MET A 97 26.41 -19.41 -3.03
CA MET A 97 27.25 -19.31 -1.83
C MET A 97 26.95 -20.37 -0.77
N GLY A 98 25.93 -21.21 -0.99
CA GLY A 98 25.54 -22.25 -0.04
C GLY A 98 24.90 -21.69 1.24
N GLU A 99 24.31 -20.51 1.18
CA GLU A 99 23.65 -19.90 2.33
C GLU A 99 22.36 -20.66 2.72
N PRO A 100 21.89 -20.55 3.97
CA PRO A 100 20.75 -21.29 4.46
C PRO A 100 19.44 -21.02 3.67
N ILE A 101 18.74 -22.10 3.30
CA ILE A 101 17.43 -22.04 2.60
C ILE A 101 16.37 -21.20 3.33
N ARG A 102 16.49 -21.05 4.66
CA ARG A 102 15.60 -20.19 5.47
C ARG A 102 15.62 -18.73 5.01
N TRP A 103 16.72 -18.24 4.43
CA TRP A 103 16.78 -16.89 3.87
C TRP A 103 15.91 -16.77 2.62
N LEU A 104 15.89 -17.78 1.76
CA LEU A 104 14.99 -17.81 0.61
C LEU A 104 13.52 -17.78 1.06
N LEU A 105 13.16 -18.58 2.05
CA LEU A 105 11.80 -18.58 2.63
C LEU A 105 11.44 -17.21 3.22
N GLN A 106 12.35 -16.57 3.95
CA GLN A 106 12.14 -15.23 4.48
C GLN A 106 11.91 -14.21 3.35
N SER A 107 12.72 -14.24 2.29
CA SER A 107 12.57 -13.33 1.15
C SER A 107 11.26 -13.56 0.40
N ALA A 108 10.78 -14.81 0.29
CA ALA A 108 9.49 -15.14 -0.29
C ALA A 108 8.33 -14.58 0.55
N ILE A 109 8.43 -14.64 1.88
CA ILE A 109 7.46 -14.01 2.78
C ILE A 109 7.44 -12.50 2.58
N HIS A 110 8.61 -11.85 2.51
CA HIS A 110 8.70 -10.41 2.22
C HIS A 110 8.07 -10.05 0.87
N LEU A 111 8.31 -10.86 -0.17
CA LEU A 111 7.74 -10.70 -1.50
C LEU A 111 6.22 -10.72 -1.54
N ILE A 112 5.57 -11.38 -0.59
CA ILE A 112 4.11 -11.45 -0.51
C ILE A 112 3.59 -10.39 0.47
N VAL A 113 4.11 -10.39 1.70
CA VAL A 113 3.55 -9.59 2.80
C VAL A 113 3.77 -8.10 2.58
N LEU A 114 4.99 -7.66 2.24
CA LEU A 114 5.27 -6.22 2.11
C LEU A 114 4.47 -5.57 0.98
N PRO A 115 4.37 -6.16 -0.23
CA PRO A 115 3.48 -5.64 -1.27
C PRO A 115 2.01 -5.56 -0.88
N VAL A 116 1.49 -6.57 -0.17
CA VAL A 116 0.08 -6.56 0.28
C VAL A 116 -0.16 -5.44 1.30
N VAL A 117 0.74 -5.26 2.26
CA VAL A 117 0.66 -4.16 3.23
C VAL A 117 0.78 -2.81 2.52
N ALA A 118 1.75 -2.66 1.62
CA ALA A 118 1.95 -1.43 0.84
C ALA A 118 0.74 -1.11 -0.04
N LEU A 119 0.10 -2.12 -0.66
CA LEU A 119 -1.14 -1.96 -1.42
C LEU A 119 -2.28 -1.48 -0.52
N GLY A 120 -2.42 -2.05 0.67
CA GLY A 120 -3.43 -1.64 1.65
C GLY A 120 -3.26 -0.20 2.13
N VAL A 121 -2.02 0.22 2.38
CA VAL A 121 -1.71 1.62 2.74
C VAL A 121 -1.96 2.54 1.55
N PHE A 122 -1.45 2.21 0.36
CA PHE A 122 -1.72 2.95 -0.87
C PHE A 122 -3.21 3.16 -1.12
N TYR A 123 -4.01 2.09 -1.03
CA TYR A 123 -5.45 2.15 -1.24
C TYR A 123 -6.15 3.01 -0.19
N SER A 124 -5.75 2.90 1.09
CA SER A 124 -6.30 3.75 2.16
C SER A 124 -6.01 5.23 1.90
N GLY A 125 -4.82 5.55 1.41
CA GLY A 125 -4.44 6.92 1.04
C GLY A 125 -5.17 7.42 -0.20
N TYR A 126 -5.27 6.61 -1.25
CA TYR A 126 -5.99 6.93 -2.47
C TYR A 126 -7.47 7.21 -2.19
N ARG A 127 -8.15 6.27 -1.53
CA ARG A 127 -9.58 6.38 -1.26
C ARG A 127 -9.88 7.43 -0.19
N GLY A 128 -9.07 7.54 0.86
CA GLY A 128 -9.24 8.55 1.91
C GLY A 128 -8.99 9.99 1.43
N LEU A 129 -8.34 10.18 0.28
CA LEU A 129 -8.21 11.49 -0.37
C LEU A 129 -9.28 11.74 -1.44
N ALA A 130 -9.75 10.68 -2.11
CA ALA A 130 -10.81 10.77 -3.11
C ALA A 130 -12.19 10.96 -2.47
N GLU A 131 -12.44 10.31 -1.33
CA GLU A 131 -13.67 10.42 -0.54
C GLU A 131 -13.35 11.01 0.84
N PRO A 132 -14.28 11.79 1.44
CA PRO A 132 -14.16 12.32 2.80
C PRO A 132 -14.26 11.23 3.90
N ASP A 133 -13.54 10.12 3.78
CA ASP A 133 -13.50 9.05 4.77
C ASP A 133 -12.32 9.25 5.74
N SER A 134 -12.64 9.77 6.92
CA SER A 134 -11.67 10.01 8.00
C SER A 134 -11.01 8.74 8.53
N SER A 135 -11.68 7.57 8.44
CA SER A 135 -11.12 6.30 8.87
C SER A 135 -10.01 5.83 7.94
N LEU A 136 -10.23 5.91 6.63
CA LEU A 136 -9.22 5.56 5.63
C LEU A 136 -8.04 6.52 5.64
N ALA A 137 -8.32 7.83 5.74
CA ALA A 137 -7.27 8.84 5.89
C ALA A 137 -6.43 8.61 7.15
N TRP A 138 -7.05 8.24 8.28
CA TRP A 138 -6.33 7.87 9.50
C TRP A 138 -5.43 6.64 9.30
N ARG A 139 -5.95 5.57 8.69
CA ARG A 139 -5.17 4.36 8.39
C ARG A 139 -3.95 4.68 7.54
N PHE A 140 -4.08 5.57 6.55
CA PHE A 140 -2.95 6.04 5.76
C PHE A 140 -1.92 6.80 6.61
N LYS A 141 -2.38 7.77 7.42
CA LYS A 141 -1.52 8.59 8.30
C LYS A 141 -0.72 7.76 9.29
N VAL A 142 -1.23 6.60 9.70
CA VAL A 142 -0.53 5.65 10.59
C VAL A 142 0.32 4.65 9.81
N GLY A 143 -0.21 4.07 8.73
CA GLY A 143 0.46 3.04 7.95
C GLY A 143 1.68 3.54 7.20
N GLN A 144 1.63 4.78 6.67
CA GLN A 144 2.72 5.32 5.86
C GLN A 144 4.01 5.56 6.68
N PRO A 145 3.97 6.14 7.90
CA PRO A 145 5.14 6.21 8.78
C PRO A 145 5.68 4.84 9.22
N ILE A 146 4.80 3.86 9.47
CA ILE A 146 5.23 2.49 9.80
C ILE A 146 6.01 1.88 8.64
N LEU A 147 5.52 2.03 7.41
CA LEU A 147 6.24 1.58 6.21
C LEU A 147 7.56 2.33 6.03
N ALA A 148 7.58 3.65 6.24
CA ALA A 148 8.82 4.44 6.17
C ALA A 148 9.88 3.89 7.15
N PHE A 149 9.49 3.61 8.39
CA PHE A 149 10.38 3.03 9.38
C PHE A 149 10.86 1.62 9.00
N ALA A 150 9.97 0.77 8.48
CA ALA A 150 10.34 -0.54 7.97
C ALA A 150 11.36 -0.45 6.82
N TYR A 151 11.14 0.44 5.85
CA TYR A 151 12.06 0.67 4.74
C TYR A 151 13.41 1.20 5.21
N LEU A 152 13.43 2.08 6.22
CA LEU A 152 14.68 2.54 6.84
C LEU A 152 15.47 1.37 7.44
N LEU A 153 14.82 0.48 8.18
CA LEU A 153 15.47 -0.70 8.75
C LEU A 153 16.01 -1.63 7.67
N LEU A 154 15.21 -1.94 6.64
CA LEU A 154 15.62 -2.80 5.53
C LEU A 154 16.78 -2.19 4.71
N GLY A 155 16.80 -0.87 4.54
CA GLY A 155 17.88 -0.18 3.82
C GLY A 155 19.18 -0.05 4.61
N THR A 156 19.16 -0.14 5.94
CA THR A 156 20.33 0.13 6.79
C THR A 156 20.89 -1.12 7.46
N VAL A 157 20.03 -1.97 8.01
CA VAL A 157 20.41 -3.10 8.85
C VAL A 157 20.38 -4.39 8.03
N PRO A 158 21.51 -5.11 7.89
CA PRO A 158 21.49 -6.43 7.29
C PRO A 158 20.77 -7.42 8.20
N TRP A 159 19.72 -8.06 7.68
CA TRP A 159 18.99 -9.09 8.41
C TRP A 159 18.52 -10.19 7.45
N GLY A 160 19.10 -11.38 7.62
CA GLY A 160 18.68 -12.58 6.89
C GLY A 160 18.88 -12.39 5.39
N SER A 161 17.77 -12.31 4.66
CA SER A 161 17.77 -12.11 3.20
C SER A 161 18.04 -10.67 2.74
N VAL A 162 18.07 -9.69 3.65
CA VAL A 162 18.14 -8.25 3.30
C VAL A 162 19.57 -7.74 3.41
N ASN A 163 20.06 -7.09 2.34
CA ASN A 163 21.43 -6.56 2.26
C ASN A 163 21.49 -5.05 2.54
N GLY A 164 21.21 -4.65 3.78
CA GLY A 164 21.30 -3.25 4.19
C GLY A 164 22.73 -2.68 4.20
N LEU A 165 22.86 -1.35 4.17
CA LEU A 165 24.13 -0.63 4.04
C LEU A 165 25.21 -1.06 5.04
N ALA A 166 24.85 -1.45 6.27
CA ALA A 166 25.86 -1.86 7.25
C ALA A 166 26.64 -3.14 6.84
N LYS A 167 26.17 -3.88 5.82
CA LYS A 167 26.89 -5.01 5.21
C LYS A 167 28.11 -4.59 4.36
N LEU A 168 28.21 -3.30 3.99
CA LEU A 168 29.36 -2.79 3.25
C LEU A 168 30.69 -3.02 3.99
N GLY A 169 30.68 -2.91 5.33
CA GLY A 169 31.87 -3.11 6.16
C GLY A 169 32.40 -4.55 6.21
N SER A 170 31.60 -5.53 5.78
CA SER A 170 31.95 -6.96 5.83
C SER A 170 32.06 -7.60 4.44
N THR A 171 32.06 -6.81 3.37
CA THR A 171 32.15 -7.34 2.01
C THR A 171 33.60 -7.70 1.68
N ASN A 172 33.87 -8.98 1.35
CA ASN A 172 35.20 -9.52 1.01
C ASN A 172 35.76 -9.03 -0.35
N GLY A 173 35.48 -7.80 -0.76
CA GLY A 173 36.00 -7.18 -1.99
C GLY A 173 35.32 -7.63 -3.29
N SER A 174 34.27 -8.45 -3.25
CA SER A 174 33.51 -8.80 -4.46
C SER A 174 32.70 -7.61 -4.96
N VAL A 175 33.04 -7.12 -6.15
CA VAL A 175 32.37 -5.98 -6.81
C VAL A 175 30.87 -6.24 -7.00
N TYR A 176 30.48 -7.48 -7.33
CA TYR A 176 29.08 -7.84 -7.49
C TYR A 176 28.27 -7.59 -6.21
N TRP A 177 28.75 -8.06 -5.06
CA TRP A 177 28.05 -7.88 -3.78
C TRP A 177 28.01 -6.43 -3.33
N LEU A 178 29.07 -5.67 -3.61
CA LEU A 178 29.09 -4.22 -3.39
C LEU A 178 27.95 -3.53 -4.14
N VAL A 179 27.79 -3.83 -5.44
CA VAL A 179 26.72 -3.27 -6.27
C VAL A 179 25.35 -3.68 -5.76
N VAL A 180 25.16 -4.96 -5.39
CA VAL A 180 23.90 -5.46 -4.85
C VAL A 180 23.51 -4.74 -3.55
N ILE A 181 24.44 -4.60 -2.60
CA ILE A 181 24.18 -3.92 -1.32
C ILE A 181 23.80 -2.46 -1.57
N ILE A 182 24.54 -1.74 -2.42
CA ILE A 182 24.24 -0.34 -2.75
C ILE A 182 22.87 -0.22 -3.41
N LEU A 183 22.60 -1.03 -4.44
CA LEU A 183 21.33 -0.99 -5.17
C LEU A 183 20.14 -1.26 -4.25
N GLU A 184 20.17 -2.35 -3.49
CA GLU A 184 19.08 -2.74 -2.59
C GLU A 184 18.87 -1.67 -1.51
N SER A 185 19.95 -1.16 -0.92
CA SER A 185 19.88 -0.10 0.08
C SER A 185 19.31 1.21 -0.48
N THR A 186 19.73 1.62 -1.68
CA THR A 186 19.22 2.83 -2.34
C THR A 186 17.74 2.70 -2.66
N LEU A 187 17.27 1.54 -3.10
CA LEU A 187 15.85 1.30 -3.36
C LEU A 187 15.02 1.42 -2.07
N TRP A 188 15.45 0.78 -0.98
CA TRP A 188 14.76 0.87 0.32
C TRP A 188 14.78 2.30 0.89
N LEU A 189 15.92 2.97 0.90
CA LEU A 189 16.05 4.34 1.41
C LEU A 189 15.33 5.37 0.53
N GLY A 190 15.36 5.19 -0.78
CA GLY A 190 14.57 5.99 -1.71
C GLY A 190 13.06 5.84 -1.45
N ASN A 191 12.60 4.62 -1.22
CA ASN A 191 11.21 4.36 -0.87
C ASN A 191 10.85 4.90 0.54
N CYS A 192 11.77 4.85 1.50
CA CYS A 192 11.63 5.52 2.79
C CYS A 192 11.42 7.03 2.61
N GLY A 193 12.26 7.67 1.78
CA GLY A 193 12.11 9.10 1.46
C GLY A 193 10.75 9.42 0.83
N LEU A 194 10.32 8.64 -0.15
CA LEU A 194 8.97 8.75 -0.74
C LEU A 194 7.88 8.56 0.32
N ALA A 195 8.03 7.61 1.24
CA ALA A 195 7.04 7.36 2.27
C ALA A 195 6.90 8.52 3.26
N VAL A 196 8.01 9.16 3.63
CA VAL A 196 8.02 10.39 4.44
C VAL A 196 7.35 11.53 3.67
N LEU A 197 7.72 11.74 2.40
CA LEU A 197 7.12 12.78 1.56
C LEU A 197 5.60 12.59 1.41
N ASN A 198 5.15 11.35 1.19
CA ASN A 198 3.74 11.00 1.10
C ASN A 198 3.00 11.27 2.41
N SER A 199 3.62 10.96 3.56
CA SER A 199 3.04 11.27 4.88
C SER A 199 2.86 12.79 5.05
N VAL A 200 3.89 13.59 4.76
CA VAL A 200 3.83 15.06 4.83
C VAL A 200 2.79 15.63 3.86
N ALA A 201 2.75 15.12 2.63
CA ALA A 201 1.77 15.56 1.63
C ALA A 201 0.34 15.31 2.09
N SER A 202 0.06 14.15 2.70
CA SER A 202 -1.29 13.82 3.20
C SER A 202 -1.73 14.64 4.40
N VAL A 203 -0.78 15.14 5.22
CA VAL A 203 -1.10 16.04 6.34
C VAL A 203 -1.39 17.45 5.84
N ARG A 204 -0.62 17.93 4.84
CA ARG A 204 -0.83 19.26 4.24
C ARG A 204 -2.10 19.32 3.41
N PHE A 205 -2.46 18.21 2.78
CA PHE A 205 -3.71 18.07 2.05
C PHE A 205 -4.84 17.79 3.04
N ASP A 206 -5.23 18.79 3.83
CA ASP A 206 -6.41 18.72 4.67
C ASP A 206 -7.58 19.43 3.98
N SER A 207 -8.25 18.72 3.06
CA SER A 207 -9.44 19.26 2.39
C SER A 207 -10.60 19.55 3.33
N TYR A 208 -10.54 19.07 4.57
CA TYR A 208 -11.64 19.10 5.53
C TYR A 208 -11.33 19.89 6.81
N GLY A 209 -10.06 20.28 7.00
CA GLY A 209 -9.53 20.97 8.17
C GLY A 209 -10.10 22.37 8.45
N GLY A 210 -10.94 22.91 7.53
CA GLY A 210 -11.63 24.17 7.74
C GLY A 210 -12.95 24.09 8.51
N SER A 211 -13.60 22.93 8.60
CA SER A 211 -15.03 22.88 9.00
C SER A 211 -15.34 22.13 10.31
N MET A 212 -14.38 21.41 10.91
CA MET A 212 -14.62 20.73 12.20
C MET A 212 -14.19 21.52 13.44
N ALA A 213 -13.60 22.71 13.28
CA ALA A 213 -13.15 23.56 14.38
C ALA A 213 -14.16 24.67 14.78
N SER A 214 -15.46 24.49 14.52
CA SER A 214 -16.49 25.28 15.22
C SER A 214 -17.25 24.40 16.20
N PRO A 215 -16.91 24.44 17.51
CA PRO A 215 -17.66 23.76 18.56
C PRO A 215 -19.02 24.41 18.87
N GLY A 216 -19.44 25.43 18.11
CA GLY A 216 -20.58 26.28 18.45
C GLY A 216 -21.78 26.05 17.54
N ASN A 217 -22.60 25.04 17.85
CA ASN A 217 -24.07 25.02 17.74
C ASN A 217 -24.55 23.56 17.72
N ARG A 218 -24.57 22.95 18.90
CA ARG A 218 -25.63 21.98 19.21
C ARG A 218 -26.69 22.76 19.96
N PHE A 219 -27.93 22.61 19.50
CA PHE A 219 -29.18 23.20 19.99
C PHE A 219 -29.25 23.39 21.50
#